data_AF-A1ARD0-F1
#
_entry.id   AF-A1ARD0-F1
#
_cell.length_a   1.000
_cell.length_b   1.000
_cell.length_c   1.000
_cell.angle_alpha   90.00
_cell.angle_beta   90.00
_cell.angle_gamma   90.00
#
_symmetry.space_group_name_H-M   'P 1'
#
loop_
_entity.id
_entity.type
_entity.pdbx_description
1 polymer ?
#
loop_
_entity_poly.entity_id
_entity_poly.type
_entity_poly.pdbx_seq_one_letter_code
_entity_poly.pdbx_strand_id
1 'polypeptide(L)'
;MPKLDEHCRESQKTFGKDFAEVHTWLDEFAGTPEYGFRHRRKRHHEAGIRKTIEIFGEVVAPVARQHIVSDLKQEGWTEKDHFPRDEADYVKMGLF
;
A
#
# COMPACT_ATOMS: atom_id res chain seq x y z
N MET A 1 -1.25 -0.26 -11.66
CA MET A 1 -0.35 -0.98 -10.76
C MET A 1 1.06 -0.52 -11.04
N PRO A 2 1.62 0.38 -10.21
CA PRO A 2 3.05 0.63 -10.22
C PRO A 2 3.76 -0.69 -9.96
N LYS A 3 4.95 -0.82 -10.53
CA LYS A 3 5.78 -1.99 -10.28
C LYS A 3 6.59 -1.74 -9.01
N LEU A 4 7.05 -2.82 -8.37
CA LEU A 4 7.98 -2.75 -7.24
C LEU A 4 9.11 -1.73 -7.47
N ASP A 5 9.71 -1.72 -8.67
CA ASP A 5 10.78 -0.78 -9.03
C ASP A 5 10.37 0.70 -8.94
N GLU A 6 9.11 1.03 -9.22
CA GLU A 6 8.57 2.38 -9.14
C GLU A 6 8.45 2.83 -7.69
N HIS A 7 7.86 2.00 -6.83
CA HIS A 7 7.75 2.28 -5.39
C HIS A 7 9.12 2.35 -4.71
N CYS A 8 10.04 1.45 -5.06
CA CYS A 8 11.43 1.51 -4.61
C CYS A 8 12.10 2.83 -5.00
N ARG A 9 11.89 3.30 -6.24
CA ARG A 9 12.45 4.57 -6.71
C ARG A 9 11.82 5.78 -6.01
N GLU A 10 10.51 5.76 -5.74
CA GLU A 10 9.83 6.79 -4.95
C GLU A 10 10.40 6.85 -3.53
N SER A 11 10.53 5.69 -2.89
CA SER A 11 11.08 5.58 -1.55
C SER A 11 12.54 6.00 -1.47
N GLN A 12 13.36 5.61 -2.44
CA GLN A 12 14.77 6.03 -2.52
C GLN A 12 14.89 7.56 -2.60
N LYS A 13 14.01 8.22 -3.36
CA LYS A 13 14.00 9.70 -3.48
C LYS A 13 13.54 10.39 -2.21
N THR A 14 12.54 9.84 -1.52
CA THR A 14 11.90 10.50 -0.36
C THR A 14 12.59 10.16 0.97
N PHE A 15 13.07 8.93 1.12
CA PHE A 15 13.56 8.37 2.39
C PHE A 15 15.03 7.91 2.32
N GLY A 16 15.67 7.94 1.15
CA GLY A 16 17.08 7.57 0.98
C GLY A 16 17.38 6.07 0.94
N LYS A 17 16.35 5.23 1.02
CA LYS A 17 16.40 3.76 0.86
C LYS A 17 15.19 3.30 0.06
N ASP A 18 15.30 2.17 -0.64
CA ASP A 18 14.24 1.59 -1.48
C ASP A 18 13.09 0.94 -0.70
N PHE A 19 13.38 0.29 0.44
CA PHE A 19 12.44 -0.47 1.27
C PHE A 19 11.68 -1.55 0.49
N ALA A 20 12.37 -2.25 -0.41
CA ALA A 20 11.79 -3.31 -1.24
C ALA A 20 11.04 -4.38 -0.44
N GLU A 21 11.49 -4.69 0.78
CA GLU A 21 10.85 -5.61 1.70
C GLU A 21 9.44 -5.17 2.12
N VAL A 22 9.22 -3.86 2.30
CA VAL A 22 7.93 -3.28 2.69
C VAL A 22 6.95 -3.35 1.53
N HIS A 23 7.40 -2.92 0.34
CA HIS A 23 6.58 -2.92 -0.88
C HIS A 23 6.19 -4.35 -1.28
N THR A 24 7.14 -5.28 -1.23
CA THR A 24 6.89 -6.70 -1.51
C THR A 24 5.85 -7.29 -0.54
N TRP A 25 5.93 -6.91 0.74
CA TRP A 25 4.95 -7.37 1.72
C TRP A 25 3.56 -6.76 1.47
N LEU A 26 3.47 -5.48 1.13
CA LEU A 26 2.18 -4.85 0.81
C LEU A 26 1.51 -5.50 -0.40
N ASP A 27 2.29 -5.90 -1.40
CA ASP A 27 1.83 -6.48 -2.66
C ASP A 27 1.84 -8.01 -2.70
N GLU A 28 2.11 -8.71 -1.59
CA GLU A 28 2.27 -10.18 -1.56
C GLU A 28 1.08 -10.94 -2.21
N PHE A 29 -0.13 -10.37 -2.13
CA PHE A 29 -1.34 -10.98 -2.67
C PHE A 29 -1.58 -10.69 -4.16
N ALA A 30 -0.76 -9.85 -4.79
CA ALA A 30 -0.84 -9.51 -6.19
C ALA A 30 -0.76 -10.76 -7.09
N GLY A 31 -1.73 -10.93 -7.98
CA GLY A 31 -1.74 -12.03 -8.94
C GLY A 31 -2.06 -13.41 -8.36
N THR A 32 -2.36 -13.51 -7.06
CA THR A 32 -2.84 -14.76 -6.46
C THR A 32 -4.23 -15.15 -7.01
N PRO A 33 -4.61 -16.45 -7.02
CA PRO A 33 -5.92 -16.88 -7.54
C PRO A 33 -7.11 -16.24 -6.84
N GLU A 34 -6.98 -15.92 -5.56
CA GLU A 34 -8.05 -15.34 -4.74
C GLU A 34 -8.23 -13.84 -4.97
N TYR A 35 -7.14 -13.12 -5.23
CA TYR A 35 -7.15 -11.65 -5.26
C TYR A 35 -6.85 -11.05 -6.63
N GLY A 36 -6.02 -11.70 -7.45
CA GLY A 36 -5.64 -11.22 -8.77
C GLY A 36 -5.22 -9.75 -8.75
N PHE A 37 -5.94 -8.93 -9.52
CA PHE A 37 -5.70 -7.48 -9.57
C PHE A 37 -6.35 -6.69 -8.42
N ARG A 38 -7.26 -7.29 -7.64
CA ARG A 38 -7.98 -6.68 -6.50
C ARG A 38 -7.33 -6.98 -5.15
N HIS A 39 -6.01 -7.13 -5.13
CA HIS A 39 -5.25 -7.52 -3.95
C HIS A 39 -5.05 -6.37 -2.98
N ARG A 40 -5.07 -5.12 -3.47
CA ARG A 40 -4.75 -3.93 -2.69
C ARG A 40 -5.64 -3.78 -1.47
N ARG A 41 -6.94 -4.13 -1.58
CA ARG A 41 -7.88 -4.19 -0.44
C ARG A 41 -7.38 -4.96 0.78
N LYS A 42 -6.38 -5.85 0.64
CA LYS A 42 -5.83 -6.64 1.75
C LYS A 42 -4.92 -5.90 2.69
N ARG A 43 -4.12 -4.96 2.18
CA ARG A 43 -3.07 -4.32 2.97
C ARG A 43 -2.91 -2.83 2.65
N HIS A 44 -3.63 -2.32 1.65
CA HIS A 44 -3.56 -0.92 1.22
C HIS A 44 -4.51 -0.02 2.03
N HIS A 45 -4.39 -0.09 3.35
CA HIS A 45 -5.23 0.62 4.31
C HIS A 45 -4.48 0.80 5.64
N GLU A 46 -5.03 1.56 6.59
CA GLU A 46 -4.39 1.85 7.88
C GLU A 46 -4.00 0.59 8.66
N ALA A 47 -4.88 -0.41 8.73
CA ALA A 47 -4.54 -1.66 9.42
C ALA A 47 -3.34 -2.39 8.78
N GLY A 48 -3.11 -2.24 7.47
CA GLY A 48 -1.93 -2.76 6.79
C GLY A 48 -0.66 -2.01 7.19
N ILE A 49 -0.73 -0.68 7.35
CA ILE A 49 0.38 0.14 7.87
C ILE A 49 0.72 -0.24 9.31
N ARG A 50 -0.29 -0.46 10.16
CA ARG A 50 -0.05 -0.93 11.53
C ARG A 50 0.69 -2.26 11.51
N LYS A 51 0.33 -3.15 10.58
CA LYS A 51 0.97 -4.44 10.45
C LYS A 51 2.39 -4.37 9.88
N THR A 52 2.69 -3.46 8.95
CA THR A 52 4.08 -3.22 8.54
C THR A 52 4.94 -2.72 9.68
N ILE A 53 4.41 -1.85 10.55
CA ILE A 53 5.11 -1.39 11.76
C ILE A 53 5.44 -2.55 12.69
N GLU A 54 4.49 -3.45 12.94
CA GLU A 54 4.71 -4.63 13.79
C GLU A 54 5.83 -5.54 13.25
N ILE A 55 5.98 -5.64 11.93
CA ILE A 55 6.92 -6.57 11.27
C ILE A 55 8.30 -5.93 11.07
N PHE A 56 8.35 -4.67 10.62
CA PHE A 56 9.57 -4.01 10.15
C PHE A 56 10.00 -2.83 11.04
N GLY A 57 9.22 -2.49 12.07
CA GLY A 57 9.47 -1.38 12.98
C GLY A 57 8.84 -0.06 12.53
N GLU A 58 8.79 0.92 13.44
CA GLU A 58 8.04 2.17 13.25
C GLU A 58 8.54 3.01 12.05
N VAL A 59 9.82 2.90 11.70
CA VAL A 59 10.44 3.70 10.63
C VAL A 59 9.81 3.47 9.26
N VAL A 60 9.14 2.33 9.03
CA VAL A 60 8.52 2.01 7.74
C VAL A 60 7.11 2.56 7.57
N ALA A 61 6.49 3.09 8.63
CA ALA A 61 5.15 3.65 8.56
C ALA A 61 4.96 4.69 7.42
N PRO A 62 5.82 5.72 7.28
CA PRO A 62 5.69 6.69 6.19
C PRO A 62 5.97 6.07 4.81
N VAL A 63 6.81 5.03 4.73
CA VAL A 63 7.12 4.31 3.48
C VAL A 63 5.89 3.54 3.00
N ALA A 64 5.30 2.73 3.88
CA ALA A 64 4.08 2.00 3.59
C ALA A 64 2.93 2.96 3.23
N ARG A 65 2.85 4.10 3.92
CA ARG A 65 1.86 5.13 3.61
C ARG A 65 2.05 5.72 2.21
N GLN A 66 3.28 6.02 1.80
CA GLN A 66 3.59 6.52 0.46
C GLN A 66 3.13 5.52 -0.61
N HIS A 67 3.55 4.25 -0.50
CA HIS A 67 3.15 3.17 -1.41
C HIS A 67 1.64 3.12 -1.60
N ILE A 68 0.92 3.04 -0.49
CA ILE A 68 -0.54 2.89 -0.50
C ILE A 68 -1.22 4.11 -1.13
N VAL A 69 -0.76 5.33 -0.82
CA VAL A 69 -1.34 6.54 -1.41
C VAL A 69 -1.11 6.61 -2.92
N SER A 70 0.10 6.28 -3.40
CA SER A 70 0.39 6.21 -4.83
C SER A 70 -0.57 5.24 -5.54
N ASP A 71 -0.85 4.09 -4.91
CA ASP A 71 -1.75 3.07 -5.45
C ASP A 71 -3.22 3.44 -5.42
N LEU A 72 -3.69 3.99 -4.31
CA LEU A 72 -5.06 4.48 -4.14
C LEU A 72 -5.41 5.55 -5.18
N LYS A 73 -4.48 6.46 -5.47
CA LYS A 73 -4.67 7.49 -6.51
C LYS A 73 -4.91 6.90 -7.90
N GLN A 74 -4.35 5.73 -8.20
CA GLN A 74 -4.62 5.03 -9.47
C GLN A 74 -6.02 4.41 -9.54
N GLU A 75 -6.68 4.23 -8.39
CA GLU A 75 -8.04 3.72 -8.27
C GLU A 75 -9.09 4.83 -8.11
N GLY A 76 -8.68 6.09 -8.23
CA GLY A 76 -9.58 7.24 -8.14
C GLY A 76 -9.77 7.81 -6.74
N TRP A 77 -9.02 7.32 -5.75
CA TRP A 77 -8.94 7.98 -4.43
C TRP A 77 -8.30 9.35 -4.57
N THR A 78 -8.85 10.32 -3.84
CA THR A 78 -8.36 11.71 -3.79
C THR A 78 -8.08 12.13 -2.36
N GLU A 79 -7.34 13.23 -2.17
CA GLU A 79 -7.07 13.79 -0.85
C GLU A 79 -8.32 14.31 -0.12
N LYS A 80 -9.49 14.36 -0.79
CA LYS A 80 -10.78 14.67 -0.17
C LYS A 80 -11.43 13.46 0.48
N ASP A 81 -11.03 12.26 0.07
CA ASP A 81 -11.53 11.01 0.61
C ASP A 81 -10.78 10.68 1.90
N HIS A 82 -11.45 10.00 2.84
CA HIS A 82 -10.72 9.49 4.00
C HIS A 82 -9.80 8.36 3.57
N PHE A 83 -8.71 8.14 4.29
CA PHE A 83 -7.82 7.03 4.01
C PHE A 83 -8.47 5.72 4.49
N PRO A 84 -8.48 4.64 3.69
CA PRO A 84 -9.17 3.40 4.07
C PRO A 84 -8.65 2.86 5.40
N ARG A 85 -9.56 2.51 6.30
CA ARG A 85 -9.20 2.04 7.65
C ARG A 85 -8.77 0.57 7.65
N ASP A 86 -9.51 -0.25 6.92
CA ASP A 86 -9.34 -1.69 6.79
C ASP A 86 -9.92 -2.19 5.45
N GLU A 87 -9.87 -3.50 5.22
CA GLU A 87 -10.39 -4.13 4.00
C GLU A 87 -11.89 -3.87 3.77
N ALA A 88 -12.69 -3.87 4.84
CA ALA A 88 -14.14 -3.66 4.71
C ALA A 88 -14.46 -2.21 4.30
N ASP A 89 -13.75 -1.25 4.88
CA ASP A 89 -13.85 0.17 4.53
C ASP A 89 -13.35 0.41 3.09
N TYR A 90 -12.23 -0.22 2.70
CA TYR A 90 -11.69 -0.17 1.33
C TYR A 90 -12.75 -0.61 0.30
N VAL A 91 -13.40 -1.76 0.54
CA VAL A 91 -14.46 -2.27 -0.34
C VAL A 91 -15.68 -1.34 -0.33
N LYS A 92 -16.05 -0.79 0.82
CA LYS A 92 -17.19 0.14 0.93
C LYS A 92 -16.95 1.44 0.16
N MET A 93 -15.70 1.90 0.08
CA MET A 93 -15.30 3.06 -0.71
C MET A 93 -15.38 2.82 -2.23
N GLY A 94 -15.55 1.57 -2.67
CA GLY A 94 -15.64 1.24 -4.10
C GLY A 94 -14.29 1.22 -4.84
N LEU A 95 -13.20 1.14 -4.09
CA LEU A 95 -11.84 0.97 -4.59
C LEU A 95 -11.64 -0.48 -5.11
N PHE A 96 -10.66 -0.72 -6.00
CA PHE A 96 -10.55 -1.95 -6.80
C PHE A 96 -9.38 -2.85 -6.40
#